data_AF-A0A0F9RK39-F1
#
_entry.id   AF-A0A0F9RK39-F1
#
_cell.length_a   1.000
_cell.length_b   1.000
_cell.length_c   1.000
_cell.angle_alpha   90.00
_cell.angle_beta   90.00
_cell.angle_gamma   90.00
#
_symmetry.space_group_name_H-M   'P 1'
#
loop_
_entity.id
_entity.type
_entity.pdbx_description
1 polymer ?
#
loop_
_entity_poly.entity_id
_entity_poly.type
_entity_poly.pdbx_seq_one_letter_code
_entity_poly.pdbx_strand_id
1 'polypeptide(L)'
;MLISCNNKGCLKGSSALLKEDTMEVICQECGLPITNISDSMKRALKSFGQIVRSNERKASLLHCRSCRANRDIVLDQNNNTVCKICYSPITITPAFKMTMEEAGSGFERIDTSKQKTTKK
;
A
#
# COMPACT_ATOMS: atom_id res chain seq x y z
N MET A 1 -10.13 1.69 21.85
CA MET A 1 -10.19 2.91 22.69
C MET A 1 -11.13 3.90 22.02
N LEU A 2 -12.10 4.46 22.75
CA LEU A 2 -13.03 5.47 22.22
C LEU A 2 -12.46 6.86 22.50
N ILE A 3 -12.32 7.66 21.46
CA ILE A 3 -11.86 9.04 21.52
C ILE A 3 -13.01 9.94 21.11
N SER A 4 -13.23 11.02 21.84
CA SER A 4 -14.23 12.02 21.46
C SER A 4 -13.73 12.84 20.28
N CYS A 5 -14.47 12.82 19.17
CA CYS A 5 -14.15 13.63 18.01
C CYS A 5 -14.42 15.11 18.28
N ASN A 6 -13.46 15.98 18.03
CA ASN A 6 -13.60 17.43 18.20
C ASN A 6 -14.07 18.17 16.94
N ASN A 7 -14.37 17.44 15.86
CA ASN A 7 -14.87 18.03 14.62
C ASN A 7 -16.34 18.45 14.77
N LYS A 8 -16.65 19.68 14.33
CA LYS A 8 -18.02 20.21 14.28
C LYS A 8 -18.90 19.27 13.45
N GLY A 9 -20.05 18.88 13.99
CA GLY A 9 -21.02 17.98 13.34
C GLY A 9 -20.80 16.49 13.62
N CYS A 10 -19.66 16.06 14.17
CA CYS A 10 -19.46 14.68 14.62
C CYS A 10 -19.71 14.57 16.13
N LEU A 11 -18.81 15.14 16.95
CA LEU A 11 -18.88 15.17 18.43
C LEU A 11 -19.21 13.85 19.13
N LYS A 12 -19.09 12.71 18.43
CA LYS A 12 -19.34 11.37 18.97
C LYS A 12 -18.04 10.76 19.49
N GLY A 13 -18.17 9.91 20.51
CA GLY A 13 -17.10 9.00 20.90
C GLY A 13 -16.99 7.90 19.85
N SER A 14 -15.85 7.80 19.18
CA SER A 14 -15.62 6.81 18.14
C SER A 14 -14.24 6.18 18.25
N SER A 15 -14.07 5.07 17.54
CA SER A 15 -12.75 4.52 17.29
C SER A 15 -11.94 5.53 16.47
N ALA A 16 -10.70 5.75 16.88
CA ALA A 16 -9.76 6.60 16.17
C ALA A 16 -8.66 5.75 15.54
N LEU A 17 -8.20 6.15 14.36
CA LEU A 17 -7.15 5.46 13.61
C LEU A 17 -5.94 6.39 13.43
N LEU A 18 -4.74 5.89 13.71
CA LEU A 18 -3.50 6.62 13.53
C LEU A 18 -2.95 6.43 12.12
N LYS A 19 -2.69 7.50 11.38
CA LYS A 19 -1.81 7.47 10.19
C LYS A 19 -0.36 7.53 10.63
N GLU A 20 0.42 6.49 10.35
CA GLU A 20 1.82 6.45 10.79
C GLU A 20 2.72 7.45 10.06
N ASP A 21 2.43 7.73 8.78
CA ASP A 21 3.27 8.62 7.98
C ASP A 21 3.20 10.08 8.45
N THR A 22 1.99 10.55 8.81
CA THR A 22 1.74 11.94 9.23
C THR A 22 1.58 12.10 10.74
N MET A 23 1.54 10.99 11.49
CA MET A 23 1.21 10.96 12.92
C MET A 23 -0.12 11.65 13.26
N GLU A 24 -1.04 11.66 12.30
CA GLU A 24 -2.39 12.20 12.44
C GLU A 24 -3.35 11.13 12.92
N VAL A 25 -4.27 11.52 13.80
CA VAL A 25 -5.33 10.64 14.30
C VAL A 25 -6.62 11.00 13.58
N ILE A 26 -7.30 10.02 13.01
CA ILE A 26 -8.50 10.21 12.20
C ILE A 26 -9.70 9.60 12.90
N CYS A 27 -10.80 10.34 12.91
CA CYS A 27 -12.08 9.84 13.37
C CYS A 27 -12.65 8.83 12.36
N GLN A 28 -12.98 7.62 12.80
CA GLN A 28 -13.55 6.61 11.91
C GLN A 28 -14.96 6.96 11.42
N GLU A 29 -15.70 7.80 12.15
CA GLU A 29 -17.08 8.18 11.81
C GLU A 29 -17.15 9.28 10.75
N CYS A 30 -16.36 10.35 10.89
CA CYS A 30 -16.41 11.49 9.97
C CYS A 30 -15.23 11.58 9.01
N GLY A 31 -14.21 10.72 9.17
CA GLY A 31 -13.01 10.71 8.33
C GLY A 31 -12.09 11.92 8.51
N LEU A 32 -12.41 12.83 9.43
CA LEU A 32 -11.64 14.05 9.68
C LEU A 32 -10.57 13.83 10.77
N PRO A 33 -9.46 14.58 10.72
CA PRO A 33 -8.42 14.52 11.73
C PRO A 33 -8.93 15.03 13.08
N ILE A 34 -8.57 14.33 14.16
CA ILE A 34 -8.81 14.74 15.54
C ILE A 34 -7.54 15.44 16.03
N THR A 35 -7.63 16.75 16.24
CA THR A 35 -6.45 17.57 16.57
C THR A 35 -6.12 17.61 18.06
N ASN A 36 -7.09 17.30 18.93
CA ASN A 36 -6.91 17.35 20.38
C ASN A 36 -6.42 15.99 20.95
N ILE A 37 -5.30 15.48 20.44
CA ILE A 37 -4.74 14.18 20.85
C ILE A 37 -3.28 14.34 21.26
N SER A 38 -2.99 13.98 22.51
CA SER A 38 -1.63 13.97 23.05
C SER A 38 -0.76 12.89 22.41
N ASP A 39 0.55 13.10 22.41
CA ASP A 39 1.49 12.12 21.87
C ASP A 39 1.47 10.78 22.64
N SER A 40 1.19 10.81 23.94
CA SER A 40 0.97 9.60 24.74
C SER A 40 -0.19 8.77 24.21
N MET A 41 -1.28 9.43 23.79
CA MET A 41 -2.45 8.78 23.22
C MET A 41 -2.16 8.23 21.82
N LYS A 42 -1.38 8.95 21.00
CA LYS A 42 -0.90 8.44 19.70
C LYS A 42 -0.07 7.17 19.85
N ARG A 43 0.83 7.13 20.85
CA ARG A 43 1.61 5.93 21.18
C ARG A 43 0.71 4.78 21.63
N ALA A 44 -0.30 5.05 22.44
CA ALA A 44 -1.29 4.05 22.83
C ALA A 44 -2.03 3.49 21.61
N LEU A 45 -2.53 4.35 20.71
CA LEU A 45 -3.18 3.94 19.46
C LEU A 45 -2.30 3.02 18.62
N LYS A 46 -1.01 3.37 18.49
CA LYS A 46 -0.01 2.53 17.81
C LYS A 46 0.16 1.17 18.49
N SER A 47 0.34 1.15 19.81
CA SER A 47 0.48 -0.09 20.60
C SER A 47 -0.75 -0.98 20.53
N PHE A 48 -1.95 -0.40 20.45
CA PHE A 48 -3.21 -1.14 20.27
C PHE A 48 -3.49 -1.55 18.81
N GLY A 49 -2.59 -1.22 17.87
CA GLY A 49 -2.78 -1.55 16.46
C GLY A 49 -3.94 -0.80 15.79
N GLN A 50 -4.40 0.30 16.38
CA GLN A 50 -5.43 1.19 15.81
C GLN A 50 -4.78 2.12 14.78
N ILE A 51 -4.26 1.52 13.72
CA ILE A 51 -3.49 2.18 12.66
C ILE A 51 -4.33 2.19 11.39
N VAL A 52 -4.30 3.29 10.64
CA VAL A 52 -4.79 3.32 9.27
C VAL A 52 -3.92 2.36 8.47
N ARG A 53 -4.42 1.16 8.25
CA ARG A 53 -3.83 0.24 7.29
C ARG A 53 -4.19 0.79 5.92
N SER A 54 -3.22 1.32 5.20
CA SER A 54 -3.34 1.47 3.75
C SER A 54 -3.77 0.09 3.21
N ASN A 55 -4.99 -0.01 2.69
CA ASN A 55 -5.48 -1.25 2.08
C ASN A 55 -4.62 -1.68 0.87
N GLU A 56 -3.64 -0.88 0.48
CA GLU A 56 -2.50 -1.29 -0.32
C GLU A 56 -1.55 -2.20 0.49
N ARG A 57 -2.05 -3.35 0.93
CA ARG A 57 -1.16 -4.51 0.88
C ARG A 57 -0.85 -4.68 -0.60
N LYS A 58 0.34 -4.26 -1.04
CA LYS A 58 0.88 -4.60 -2.36
C LYS A 58 0.96 -6.12 -2.44
N ALA A 59 -0.16 -6.75 -2.80
CA ALA A 59 -0.37 -8.19 -2.76
C ALA A 59 0.48 -8.92 -3.83
N SER A 60 1.35 -8.20 -4.53
CA SER A 60 2.02 -8.61 -5.76
C SER A 60 3.52 -8.44 -5.72
N LEU A 61 4.12 -8.43 -4.53
CA LEU A 61 5.57 -8.53 -4.41
C LEU A 61 6.01 -9.97 -4.69
N LEU A 62 6.72 -10.17 -5.80
CA LEU A 62 7.31 -11.46 -6.16
C LEU A 62 8.84 -11.41 -6.06
N HIS A 63 9.43 -12.56 -5.74
CA HIS A 63 10.88 -12.67 -5.68
C HIS A 63 11.50 -12.56 -7.08
N CYS A 64 12.30 -11.52 -7.30
CA CYS A 64 13.04 -11.34 -8.53
C CYS A 64 14.45 -11.93 -8.40
N ARG A 65 14.77 -12.95 -9.19
CA ARG A 65 16.10 -13.60 -9.18
C ARG A 65 17.24 -12.66 -9.54
N SER A 66 17.00 -11.70 -10.45
CA SER A 66 17.99 -10.73 -10.90
C SER A 66 18.31 -9.67 -9.83
N CYS A 67 17.30 -9.24 -9.07
CA CYS A 67 17.47 -8.26 -7.99
C CYS A 67 17.78 -8.90 -6.63
N ARG A 68 17.59 -10.22 -6.48
CA ARG A 68 17.66 -10.96 -5.22
C ARG A 68 16.80 -10.34 -4.11
N ALA A 69 15.64 -9.81 -4.49
CA ALA A 69 14.73 -9.11 -3.58
C ALA A 69 13.28 -9.28 -4.03
N ASN A 70 12.33 -9.07 -3.12
CA ASN A 70 10.91 -9.03 -3.43
C ASN A 70 10.57 -7.70 -4.11
N ARG A 71 9.98 -7.76 -5.30
CA ARG A 71 9.76 -6.61 -6.18
C ARG A 71 8.34 -6.62 -6.74
N ASP A 72 7.85 -5.43 -7.02
CA ASP A 72 6.63 -5.24 -7.80
C ASP A 72 6.85 -5.79 -9.22
N ILE A 73 5.80 -6.39 -9.76
CA ILE A 73 5.75 -6.91 -11.12
C ILE A 73 4.83 -6.08 -12.00
N VAL A 74 5.18 -5.98 -13.27
CA VAL A 74 4.54 -5.13 -14.27
C VAL A 74 4.45 -5.91 -15.58
N LEU A 75 3.54 -5.52 -16.46
CA LEU A 75 3.43 -6.10 -17.80
C LEU A 75 4.24 -5.27 -18.80
N ASP A 76 5.08 -5.96 -19.55
CA ASP A 76 5.71 -5.39 -20.73
C ASP A 76 4.72 -5.29 -21.91
N GLN A 77 5.09 -4.58 -22.97
CA GLN A 77 4.28 -4.41 -24.21
C GLN A 77 3.82 -5.74 -24.81
N ASN A 78 4.60 -6.82 -24.61
CA ASN A 78 4.31 -8.17 -25.08
C ASN A 78 3.41 -8.98 -24.13
N ASN A 79 2.80 -8.33 -23.13
CA ASN A 79 1.97 -8.96 -22.10
C ASN A 79 2.71 -9.99 -21.22
N ASN A 80 4.04 -9.85 -21.16
CA ASN A 80 4.93 -10.65 -20.32
C ASN A 80 5.11 -9.98 -18.95
N THR A 81 5.14 -10.77 -17.88
CA THR A 81 5.41 -10.27 -16.53
C THR A 81 6.90 -10.05 -16.30
N VAL A 82 7.27 -8.83 -15.96
CA VAL A 82 8.65 -8.42 -15.72
C VAL A 82 8.79 -7.70 -14.38
N CYS A 83 10.01 -7.67 -13.85
CA CYS A 83 10.32 -6.89 -12.66
C CYS A 83 10.25 -5.39 -12.95
N LYS A 84 9.58 -4.60 -12.09
CA LYS A 84 9.50 -3.13 -12.25
C LYS A 84 10.86 -2.42 -12.25
N ILE A 85 11.87 -2.98 -11.59
CA ILE A 85 13.18 -2.33 -11.38
C ILE A 85 14.21 -2.76 -12.42
N CYS A 86 14.35 -4.07 -12.65
CA CYS A 86 15.40 -4.59 -13.51
C CYS A 86 14.89 -5.14 -14.84
N TYR A 87 13.57 -5.14 -15.05
CA TYR A 87 12.90 -5.58 -16.29
C TYR A 87 13.20 -7.02 -16.70
N SER A 88 13.78 -7.82 -15.79
CA SER A 88 13.98 -9.24 -16.04
C SER A 88 12.63 -9.98 -16.01
N PRO A 89 12.43 -10.99 -16.87
CA PRO A 89 11.22 -11.77 -16.88
C PRO A 89 11.01 -12.49 -15.55
N ILE A 90 9.78 -12.48 -15.06
CA ILE A 90 9.36 -13.21 -13.87
C ILE A 90 8.27 -14.18 -14.32
N THR A 91 8.52 -15.48 -14.13
CA THR A 91 7.53 -16.52 -14.44
C THR A 91 6.48 -16.56 -13.33
N ILE A 92 5.23 -16.33 -13.70
CA ILE A 92 4.07 -16.51 -12.82
C ILE A 92 3.15 -17.58 -13.40
N THR A 93 2.38 -18.25 -12.54
CA THR A 93 1.37 -19.20 -13.02
C THR A 93 0.20 -18.45 -13.68
N PRO A 94 -0.45 -19.02 -14.70
CA PRO A 94 -1.62 -18.40 -15.34
C PRO A 94 -2.74 -18.08 -14.35
N ALA A 95 -2.98 -18.98 -13.38
CA ALA A 95 -3.97 -18.76 -12.32
C ALA A 95 -3.65 -17.51 -11.49
N PHE A 96 -2.37 -17.29 -11.16
CA PHE A 96 -1.95 -16.08 -10.44
C PHE A 96 -2.21 -14.83 -11.28
N LYS A 97 -1.91 -14.88 -12.59
CA LYS A 97 -2.18 -13.76 -13.52
C LYS A 97 -3.66 -13.38 -13.54
N MET A 98 -4.57 -14.36 -13.63
CA MET A 98 -6.01 -14.13 -13.61
C MET A 98 -6.48 -13.50 -12.29
N THR A 99 -6.05 -14.05 -11.15
CA THR A 99 -6.44 -13.50 -9.84
C THR A 99 -5.96 -12.06 -9.62
N MET A 100 -4.80 -11.71 -10.19
CA MET A 100 -4.24 -10.36 -10.13
C MET A 100 -5.03 -9.36 -11.00
N GLU A 101 -5.49 -9.80 -12.18
CA GLU A 101 -6.34 -9.01 -13.07
C GLU A 101 -7.74 -8.78 -12.47
N GLU A 102 -8.32 -9.80 -11.81
CA GLU A 102 -9.65 -9.72 -11.17
C GLU A 102 -9.67 -8.88 -9.88
N ALA A 103 -8.58 -8.88 -9.11
CA ALA A 103 -8.48 -8.18 -7.83
C ALA A 103 -8.35 -6.64 -7.93
N GLY A 104 -8.52 -6.05 -9.12
CA GLY A 104 -8.42 -4.60 -9.35
C GLY A 104 -7.01 -4.02 -9.16
N SER A 105 -6.02 -4.88 -8.86
CA SER A 105 -4.60 -4.53 -8.71
C SER A 105 -3.85 -4.70 -10.03
N GLY A 106 -4.51 -4.36 -11.14
CA GLY A 106 -4.06 -4.63 -12.50
C GLY A 106 -2.59 -4.24 -12.70
N PHE A 107 -1.84 -5.07 -13.42
CA PHE A 107 -0.44 -4.79 -13.67
C PHE A 107 -0.27 -3.44 -14.37
N GLU A 108 0.59 -2.60 -13.80
CA GLU A 108 1.08 -1.40 -14.46
C GLU A 108 1.78 -1.83 -15.76
N ARG A 109 1.46 -1.18 -16.88
CA ARG A 109 2.08 -1.44 -18.17
C ARG A 109 3.27 -0.51 -18.36
N ILE A 110 4.39 -1.07 -18.80
CA ILE A 110 5.62 -0.31 -19.02
C ILE A 110 6.20 -0.58 -20.41
N ASP A 111 6.74 0.47 -21.01
CA ASP A 111 7.45 0.38 -22.29
C ASP A 111 8.93 0.01 -22.05
N THR A 112 9.26 -1.29 -22.11
CA THR A 112 10.67 -1.74 -21.91
C THR A 112 11.57 -1.50 -23.13
N SER A 113 11.01 -1.08 -24.26
CA SER A 113 11.70 -0.90 -25.55
C SER A 113 12.85 0.12 -25.53
N LYS A 114 12.92 0.99 -24.51
CA LYS A 114 13.96 2.04 -24.39
C LYS A 114 15.11 1.75 -23.41
N GLN A 115 15.10 0.63 -22.68
CA GLN A 115 16.02 0.45 -21.53
C GLN A 115 17.10 -0.63 -21.68
N LYS A 116 17.32 -1.18 -22.89
CA LYS A 116 18.39 -2.18 -23.12
C LYS A 116 19.83 -1.63 -23.04
N THR A 117 20.04 -0.35 -22.73
CA THR A 117 21.37 0.26 -22.69
C THR A 117 21.70 0.79 -21.29
N THR A 118 22.05 -0.08 -20.35
CA THR A 118 23.03 0.18 -19.27
C THR A 118 23.16 -1.04 -18.33
N LYS A 119 23.90 -2.06 -18.77
CA LYS A 119 24.68 -2.89 -17.84
C LYS A 119 26.08 -3.02 -18.45
N LYS A 120 26.98 -2.18 -17.94
CA LYS A 120 28.43 -2.33 -18.07
C LYS A 120 28.89 -3.49 -17.19
#